data_AF-A0A6G3U8G7-F1
#
_entry.id   AF-A0A6G3U8G7-F1
#
_cell.length_a   1.000
_cell.length_b   1.000
_cell.length_c   1.000
_cell.angle_alpha   90.00
_cell.angle_beta   90.00
_cell.angle_gamma   90.00
#
_symmetry.space_group_name_H-M   'P 1'
#
loop_
_entity.id
_entity.type
_entity.pdbx_description
1 polymer ?
#
loop_
_entity_poly.entity_id
_entity_poly.type
_entity_poly.pdbx_seq_one_letter_code
_entity_poly.pdbx_strand_id
1 'polypeptide(L)' 'MAIRLGATEAWKTSSYTNNNGACVMVRSTTEEALELGDTKIPEGPKLAFPADAWSAFVSTVKH' A
#
# COMPACT_ATOMS: atom_id res chain seq x y z
N MET A 1 10.02 -1.86 2.35
CA MET A 1 9.50 -0.85 3.30
C MET A 1 8.24 -1.43 3.94
N ALA A 2 8.19 -1.57 5.28
CA ALA A 2 6.96 -1.94 5.95
C ALA A 2 6.11 -0.68 6.16
N ILE A 3 4.83 -0.72 5.80
CA ILE A 3 3.89 0.38 6.06
C ILE A 3 3.55 0.33 7.55
N ARG A 4 3.55 1.49 8.21
CA ARG A 4 3.00 1.63 9.56
C ARG A 4 1.52 1.97 9.45
N LEU A 5 0.71 1.07 9.98
CA LEU A 5 -0.74 1.28 10.05
C LEU A 5 -1.04 2.49 10.93
N GLY A 6 -2.04 3.28 10.55
CA GLY A 6 -2.47 4.49 11.29
C GLY A 6 -1.45 5.63 11.36
N ALA A 7 -0.32 5.54 10.64
CA ALA A 7 0.75 6.52 10.70
C ALA A 7 1.24 6.94 9.31
N THR A 8 0.52 6.55 8.26
CA THR A 8 0.87 6.85 6.86
C THR A 8 -0.24 7.69 6.24
N GLU A 9 -0.29 8.96 6.68
CA GLU A 9 -1.30 9.95 6.26
C GLU A 9 -1.20 10.32 4.77
N ALA A 10 0.03 10.43 4.27
CA ALA A 10 0.32 10.72 2.87
C ALA A 10 0.57 9.44 2.09
N TRP A 11 0.19 9.44 0.82
CA TRP A 11 0.49 8.34 -0.09
C TRP A 11 2.00 8.13 -0.25
N LYS A 12 2.47 6.91 0.00
CA LYS A 12 3.86 6.51 -0.18
C LYS A 12 3.98 5.62 -1.41
N THR A 13 4.89 5.96 -2.30
CA THR A 13 5.23 5.13 -3.47
C THR A 13 6.32 4.13 -3.11
N SER A 14 6.31 2.96 -3.74
CA SER A 14 7.35 1.94 -3.53
C SER A 14 8.70 2.39 -4.08
N SER A 15 9.78 2.12 -3.33
CA SER A 15 11.17 2.47 -3.70
C SER A 15 11.87 1.41 -4.57
N TYR A 16 11.27 0.22 -4.75
CA TYR A 16 11.85 -0.90 -5.53
C TYR A 16 11.55 -0.82 -7.04
N THR A 17 11.20 0.36 -7.54
CA THR A 17 10.82 0.60 -8.93
C THR A 17 12.04 0.74 -9.82
N ASN A 18 12.45 -0.35 -10.47
CA ASN A 18 13.45 -0.33 -11.52
C ASN A 18 12.76 -0.06 -12.87
N ASN A 19 13.09 1.07 -13.51
CA ASN A 19 12.86 1.57 -14.88
C ASN A 19 11.63 1.16 -15.75
N ASN A 20 10.60 0.46 -15.26
CA ASN A 20 9.48 0.02 -16.12
C ASN A 20 8.08 0.03 -15.48
N GLY A 21 7.91 0.62 -14.29
CA GLY A 21 6.56 0.79 -13.75
C GLY A 21 6.52 1.06 -12.26
N ALA A 22 6.36 2.33 -11.90
CA ALA A 22 5.71 2.70 -10.65
C ALA A 22 4.23 2.35 -10.78
N CYS A 23 3.76 1.30 -10.11
CA CYS A 23 2.36 0.85 -10.24
C CYS A 23 1.60 0.83 -8.92
N VAL A 24 2.26 1.13 -7.78
CA VAL A 24 1.60 1.08 -6.47
C VAL A 24 1.99 2.25 -5.57
N MET A 25 0.96 2.85 -4.99
CA MET A 25 1.00 3.81 -3.89
C MET A 25 0.16 3.26 -2.74
N VAL A 26 0.61 3.53 -1.52
CA VAL A 26 0.00 2.96 -0.31
C VAL A 26 -0.27 4.05 0.72
N ARG A 27 -1.37 3.93 1.47
CA ARG A 27 -1.75 4.84 2.55
C ARG A 27 -2.42 4.06 3.68
N SER A 28 -2.24 4.51 4.91
CA SER A 28 -2.95 3.96 6.08
C SER A 28 -3.08 5.06 7.13
N THR A 29 -4.27 5.67 7.14
CA THR A 29 -4.66 6.75 8.07
C THR A 29 -5.29 6.21 9.36
N THR A 30 -5.64 4.92 9.38
CA THR A 30 -6.20 4.23 10.56
C THR A 30 -5.41 2.96 10.83
N GLU A 31 -5.45 2.48 12.07
CA GLU A 31 -4.80 1.21 12.43
C GLU A 31 -5.54 -0.01 11.85
N GLU A 32 -6.80 0.17 11.45
CA GLU A 32 -7.69 -0.92 11.02
C GLU A 32 -7.65 -1.17 9.51
N ALA A 33 -7.18 -0.21 8.71
CA ALA A 33 -7.27 -0.28 7.26
C ALA A 33 -5.99 0.15 6.54
N LEU A 34 -5.79 -0.46 5.38
CA LEU A 34 -4.72 -0.12 4.44
C LEU A 34 -5.29 0.06 3.04
N GLU A 35 -4.89 1.17 2.42
CA GLU A 35 -5.33 1.55 1.08
C GLU A 35 -4.19 1.37 0.07
N LEU A 36 -4.54 0.79 -1.07
CA LEU A 36 -3.68 0.63 -2.23
C LEU A 36 -4.26 1.39 -3.42
N GLY A 37 -3.39 2.05 -4.17
CA GLY A 37 -3.75 2.70 -5.43
C GLY A 37 -2.68 2.49 -6.48
N ASP A 38 -3.03 2.83 -7.72
CA ASP A 38 -2.08 2.89 -8.82
C ASP A 38 -1.45 4.29 -8.90
N THR A 39 -0.12 4.36 -8.87
CA THR A 39 0.63 5.62 -9.01
C THR A 39 0.42 6.26 -10.40
N LYS A 40 0.12 5.46 -11.43
CA LYS A 40 -0.15 5.94 -12.80
C LYS A 40 -1.52 6.56 -12.96
N ILE A 41 -2.46 6.22 -12.07
CA ILE A 41 -3.81 6.78 -12.06
C ILE A 41 -4.12 7.28 -10.63
N PRO A 42 -3.53 8.42 -10.21
CA PRO A 42 -3.66 8.92 -8.84
C PRO A 42 -5.12 9.16 -8.41
N GLU A 43 -5.98 9.56 -9.36
CA GLU A 43 -7.41 9.79 -9.16
C GLU A 43 -8.27 8.54 -9.41
N GLY A 44 -7.63 7.42 -9.77
CA GLY A 44 -8.30 6.15 -10.02
C GLY A 44 -8.81 5.49 -8.73
N PRO A 45 -9.59 4.41 -8.87
CA PRO A 45 -10.15 3.69 -7.73
C PRO A 45 -9.05 3.17 -6.81
N LYS A 46 -9.32 3.23 -5.51
CA LYS A 46 -8.44 2.72 -4.45
C LYS A 46 -9.03 1.46 -3.85
N LEU A 47 -8.18 0.49 -3.58
CA LEU A 47 -8.55 -0.75 -2.89
C LEU A 47 -8.26 -0.57 -1.41
N ALA A 48 -9.24 -0.83 -0.55
CA ALA A 48 -9.09 -0.81 0.89
C ALA A 48 -9.16 -2.23 1.46
N PHE A 49 -8.24 -2.56 2.35
CA PHE A 49 -8.14 -3.85 3.01
C PHE A 49 -8.15 -3.68 4.52
N PRO A 50 -8.81 -4.59 5.26
CA PRO A 50 -8.56 -4.75 6.68
C PRO A 50 -7.07 -5.02 6.95
N ALA A 51 -6.55 -4.44 8.03
CA ALA A 51 -5.14 -4.52 8.43
C ALA A 51 -4.66 -5.97 8.66
N ASP A 52 -5.52 -6.80 9.24
CA ASP A 52 -5.26 -8.22 9.51
C ASP A 52 -5.15 -9.03 8.22
N ALA A 53 -6.08 -8.83 7.27
CA ALA A 53 -6.08 -9.46 5.97
C ALA A 53 -4.82 -9.09 5.16
N TRP A 54 -4.43 -7.80 5.18
CA TRP A 54 -3.20 -7.36 4.54
C TRP A 54 -1.96 -7.98 5.18
N SER A 55 -1.91 -8.05 6.51
CA SER A 55 -0.79 -8.65 7.24
C SER A 55 -0.64 -10.15 6.94
N ALA A 56 -1.76 -10.87 6.89
CA ALA A 56 -1.81 -12.28 6.50
C ALA A 56 -1.36 -12.48 5.04
N PHE A 57 -1.81 -11.64 4.10
CA PHE A 57 -1.34 -11.70 2.72
C PHE A 57 0.18 -11.53 2.64
N VAL A 58 0.72 -10.47 3.26
CA VAL A 58 2.15 -10.17 3.22
C VAL A 58 3.00 -11.28 3.85
N SER A 59 2.52 -11.94 4.91
CA SER A 59 3.25 -13.05 5.54
C SER A 59 3.32 -14.29 4.63
N THR A 60 2.34 -14.51 3.77
CA THR A 60 2.36 -15.63 2.80
C THR A 60 3.27 -15.41 1.60
N VAL A 61 3.48 -14.15 1.19
CA VAL A 61 4.28 -13.81 -0.01
C VAL A 61 5.74 -13.46 0.32
N LYS A 62 6.06 -13.17 1.57
CA LYS A 62 7.44 -12.94 2.01
C LYS A 62 8.17 -14.29 2.13
N HIS A 63 9.02 -14.59 1.15
CA HIS A 63 10.06 -15.62 1.23
C HIS A 63 11.42 -15.00 1.55
#